data_AF-A0A162CMA8-F1
#
_entry.id   AF-A0A162CMA8-F1
#
_cell.length_a   1.000
_cell.length_b   1.000
_cell.length_c   1.000
_cell.angle_alpha   90.00
_cell.angle_beta   90.00
_cell.angle_gamma   90.00
#
_symmetry.space_group_name_H-M   'P 1'
#
loop_
_entity.id
_entity.type
_entity.pdbx_description
1 polymer ?
#
loop_
_entity_poly.entity_id
_entity_poly.type
_entity_poly.pdbx_seq_one_letter_code
_entity_poly.pdbx_strand_id
1 'polypeptide(L)'
;MNNKTRFLVSFLIIIVNRSLGSFFTSIDVLLSPVALISIAILFRDNEQNSILKSGILTFLLSVHNYNIAPQFPVIDYEDVSQWIYVLPYLSIILAYFIFIKGTLKNNHETKNGKIVSIILFPILLIWFHLLPYIDFEDNRIEDPYEKVRTGKAR
;
A
#
# COMPACT_ATOMS: atom_id res chain seq x y z
N MET A 1 22.27 4.92 -7.46
CA MET A 1 21.48 3.97 -8.27
C MET A 1 20.57 4.74 -9.20
N ASN A 2 20.45 4.35 -10.47
CA ASN A 2 19.57 5.04 -11.41
C ASN A 2 18.08 4.70 -11.14
N ASN A 3 17.15 5.46 -11.72
CA ASN A 3 15.71 5.32 -11.46
C ASN A 3 15.13 3.99 -11.96
N LYS A 4 15.64 3.46 -13.07
CA LYS A 4 15.21 2.17 -13.62
C LYS A 4 15.52 1.03 -12.65
N THR A 5 16.75 1.01 -12.11
CA THR A 5 17.16 0.00 -11.13
C THR A 5 16.40 0.16 -9.82
N ARG A 6 16.14 1.38 -9.33
CA ARG A 6 15.27 1.61 -8.15
C ARG A 6 13.89 1.02 -8.34
N PHE A 7 13.24 1.34 -9.45
CA PHE A 7 11.93 0.81 -9.78
C PHE A 7 11.94 -0.73 -9.85
N LEU A 8 12.93 -1.31 -10.55
CA LEU A 8 13.05 -2.76 -10.68
C LEU A 8 13.29 -3.46 -9.33
N VAL A 9 14.16 -2.92 -8.49
CA VAL A 9 14.40 -3.45 -7.13
C VAL A 9 13.14 -3.34 -6.28
N SER A 10 12.44 -2.21 -6.32
CA SER A 10 11.18 -2.04 -5.60
C SER A 10 10.11 -3.02 -6.09
N PHE A 11 10.00 -3.23 -7.39
CA PHE A 11 9.07 -4.21 -7.96
C PHE A 11 9.43 -5.64 -7.56
N LEU A 12 10.73 -5.98 -7.53
CA LEU A 12 11.20 -7.28 -7.07
C LEU A 12 10.90 -7.49 -5.58
N ILE A 13 11.03 -6.46 -4.74
CA ILE A 13 10.63 -6.53 -3.31
C ILE A 13 9.14 -6.90 -3.20
N ILE A 14 8.28 -6.29 -4.02
CA ILE A 14 6.84 -6.61 -4.04
C ILE A 14 6.62 -8.06 -4.46
N ILE A 15 7.25 -8.52 -5.55
CA ILE A 15 7.13 -9.90 -6.03
C ILE A 15 7.59 -10.89 -4.96
N VAL A 16 8.76 -10.69 -4.36
CA VAL A 16 9.32 -11.60 -3.36
C VAL A 16 8.41 -11.67 -2.14
N ASN A 17 7.95 -10.53 -1.63
CA ASN A 17 7.05 -10.50 -0.48
C ASN A 17 5.74 -11.23 -0.80
N ARG A 18 5.16 -11.01 -1.98
CA ARG A 18 3.96 -11.71 -2.44
C ARG A 18 4.18 -13.21 -2.60
N SER A 19 5.29 -13.63 -3.20
CA SER A 19 5.61 -15.05 -3.36
C SER A 19 5.70 -15.73 -2.00
N LEU A 20 6.38 -15.11 -1.01
CA LEU A 20 6.41 -15.63 0.36
C LEU A 20 5.02 -15.68 1.00
N GLY A 21 4.20 -14.65 0.77
CA GLY A 21 2.82 -14.58 1.24
C GLY A 21 1.86 -15.61 0.64
N SER A 22 2.15 -16.08 -0.58
CA SER A 22 1.37 -17.17 -1.20
C SER A 22 1.60 -18.53 -0.53
N PHE A 23 2.76 -18.72 0.09
CA PHE A 23 3.07 -19.93 0.86
C PHE A 23 2.71 -19.79 2.35
N PHE A 24 2.80 -18.56 2.89
CA PHE A 24 2.61 -18.27 4.30
C PHE A 24 1.87 -16.93 4.49
N THR A 25 0.54 -16.97 4.56
CA THR A 25 -0.33 -15.77 4.65
C THR A 25 0.06 -14.82 5.79
N SER A 26 0.40 -15.37 6.97
CA SER A 26 0.82 -14.57 8.13
C SER A 26 2.17 -13.87 7.92
N ILE A 27 3.06 -14.46 7.11
CA ILE A 27 4.37 -13.88 6.80
C ILE A 27 4.22 -12.71 5.82
N ASP A 28 3.24 -12.75 4.91
CA ASP A 28 2.98 -11.63 3.99
C ASP A 28 2.72 -10.33 4.78
N VAL A 29 1.78 -10.40 5.72
CA VAL A 29 1.36 -9.28 6.58
C VAL A 29 2.51 -8.79 7.47
N LEU A 30 3.32 -9.71 8.00
CA LEU A 30 4.47 -9.39 8.85
C LEU A 30 5.64 -8.73 8.08
N LEU A 31 5.89 -9.16 6.84
CA LEU A 31 6.97 -8.62 6.01
C LEU A 31 6.57 -7.38 5.23
N SER A 32 5.26 -7.16 5.05
CA SER A 32 4.69 -5.99 4.38
C SER A 32 5.25 -4.66 4.88
N PRO A 33 5.34 -4.40 6.21
CA PRO A 33 6.00 -3.21 6.73
C PRO A 33 7.44 -3.01 6.23
N VAL A 34 8.23 -4.09 6.24
CA VAL A 34 9.63 -4.06 5.82
C VAL A 34 9.73 -3.76 4.32
N ALA A 35 8.86 -4.39 3.51
CA ALA A 35 8.79 -4.14 2.08
C ALA A 35 8.44 -2.68 1.76
N LEU A 36 7.39 -2.15 2.38
CA LEU A 36 6.91 -0.77 2.17
C LEU A 36 7.96 0.27 2.58
N ILE A 37 8.61 0.09 3.74
CA ILE A 37 9.69 0.97 4.20
C ILE A 37 10.90 0.89 3.26
N SER A 38 11.26 -0.32 2.81
CA SER A 38 12.39 -0.51 1.89
C SER A 38 12.17 0.22 0.57
N ILE A 39 10.96 0.14 0.01
CA ILE A 39 10.57 0.89 -1.19
C ILE A 39 10.70 2.41 -0.93
N ALA A 40 10.20 2.91 0.20
CA ALA A 40 10.31 4.34 0.54
C ALA A 40 11.76 4.82 0.65
N ILE A 41 12.65 4.01 1.25
CA ILE A 41 14.08 4.33 1.38
C ILE A 41 14.75 4.41 0.01
N LEU A 42 14.45 3.48 -0.91
CA LEU A 42 15.04 3.44 -2.25
C LEU A 42 14.80 4.74 -3.03
N PHE A 43 13.63 5.36 -2.83
CA PHE A 43 13.26 6.62 -3.47
C PHE A 43 13.61 7.86 -2.66
N ARG A 44 13.95 7.75 -1.37
CA ARG A 44 14.16 8.89 -0.46
C ARG A 44 15.11 9.95 -1.01
N ASP A 45 16.35 9.58 -1.33
CA ASP A 45 17.40 10.51 -1.77
C ASP A 45 17.51 10.53 -3.31
N ASN A 46 16.36 10.45 -4.01
CA ASN A 46 16.29 10.58 -5.47
C ASN A 46 16.08 12.04 -5.86
N GLU A 47 16.89 12.53 -6.81
CA GLU A 47 16.78 13.88 -7.41
C GLU A 47 15.64 14.02 -8.43
N GLN A 48 14.99 12.91 -8.78
CA GLN A 48 13.79 12.92 -9.62
C GLN A 48 12.73 13.88 -9.10
N ASN A 49 11.97 14.46 -10.03
CA ASN A 49 10.81 15.30 -9.74
C ASN A 49 9.91 14.63 -8.68
N SER A 50 9.61 15.34 -7.59
CA SER A 50 8.91 14.85 -6.42
C SER A 50 7.45 14.52 -6.72
N ILE A 51 6.82 15.18 -7.70
CA ILE A 51 5.47 14.82 -8.15
C ILE A 51 5.51 13.44 -8.81
N LEU A 52 6.46 13.23 -9.74
CA LEU A 52 6.63 11.94 -10.39
C LEU A 52 7.02 10.84 -9.38
N LYS A 53 7.89 11.18 -8.44
CA LYS A 53 8.28 10.30 -7.32
C LYS A 53 7.08 9.94 -6.44
N SER A 54 6.23 10.91 -6.11
CA SER A 54 4.99 10.71 -5.36
C SER A 54 4.09 9.72 -6.09
N GLY A 55 3.85 9.93 -7.39
CA GLY A 55 3.05 9.02 -8.21
C GLY A 55 3.63 7.60 -8.29
N ILE A 56 4.94 7.45 -8.52
CA ILE A 56 5.61 6.14 -8.56
C ILE A 56 5.51 5.45 -7.20
N LEU A 57 5.78 6.18 -6.11
CA LEU A 57 5.73 5.61 -4.77
C LEU A 57 4.31 5.16 -4.45
N THR A 58 3.29 5.99 -4.68
CA THR A 58 1.89 5.59 -4.47
C THR A 58 1.53 4.38 -5.32
N PHE A 59 1.87 4.35 -6.61
CA PHE A 59 1.63 3.19 -7.46
C PHE A 59 2.23 1.90 -6.89
N LEU A 60 3.51 1.93 -6.49
CA LEU A 60 4.18 0.75 -5.93
C LEU A 60 3.56 0.29 -4.61
N LEU A 61 3.20 1.23 -3.72
CA LEU A 61 2.53 0.92 -2.46
C LEU A 61 1.09 0.41 -2.70
N SER A 62 0.39 0.88 -3.73
CA SER A 62 -0.94 0.40 -4.12
C SER A 62 -0.89 -1.01 -4.67
N VAL A 63 0.04 -1.29 -5.59
CA VAL A 63 0.26 -2.64 -6.12
C VAL A 63 0.62 -3.60 -4.98
N HIS A 64 1.46 -3.17 -4.04
CA HIS A 64 1.78 -3.96 -2.86
C HIS A 64 0.54 -4.24 -2.00
N ASN A 65 -0.24 -3.22 -1.64
CA ASN A 65 -1.39 -3.37 -0.75
C ASN A 65 -2.57 -4.14 -1.38
N TYR A 66 -2.81 -3.98 -2.68
CA TYR A 66 -3.84 -4.75 -3.41
C TYR A 66 -3.60 -6.26 -3.34
N ASN A 67 -2.34 -6.68 -3.18
CA ASN A 67 -2.01 -8.10 -3.06
C ASN A 67 -2.30 -8.69 -1.67
N ILE A 68 -2.44 -7.87 -0.63
CA ILE A 68 -2.68 -8.29 0.76
C ILE A 68 -4.19 -8.32 1.06
N ALA A 69 -4.95 -7.37 0.51
CA ALA A 69 -6.41 -7.23 0.69
C ALA A 69 -7.27 -8.50 0.48
N PRO A 70 -6.94 -9.45 -0.42
CA PRO A 70 -7.74 -10.66 -0.61
C PRO A 70 -7.51 -11.75 0.44
N GLN A 71 -6.47 -11.63 1.29
CA GLN A 71 -6.06 -12.69 2.22
C GLN A 71 -6.71 -12.57 3.62
N PHE A 72 -7.40 -11.46 3.89
CA PHE A 72 -8.07 -11.20 5.17
C PHE A 72 -9.20 -12.16 5.57
N PRO A 73 -9.98 -12.79 4.66
CA PRO A 73 -11.04 -13.71 5.06
C PRO A 73 -10.58 -15.17 5.25
N VAL A 74 -9.29 -15.50 5.01
CA VAL A 74 -8.81 -16.90 4.95
C VAL A 74 -8.07 -17.35 6.22
N ILE A 75 -7.70 -16.42 7.12
CA ILE A 75 -7.01 -16.76 8.36
C ILE A 75 -8.06 -16.99 9.46
N ASP A 76 -8.12 -18.21 10.00
CA ASP A 76 -8.97 -18.53 11.14
C ASP A 76 -8.70 -17.55 12.29
N TYR A 77 -9.77 -16.85 12.69
CA TYR A 77 -9.74 -15.65 13.53
C TYR A 77 -9.40 -15.90 15.00
N GLU A 78 -9.16 -17.15 15.40
CA GLU A 78 -9.02 -17.53 16.81
C GLU A 78 -7.61 -17.33 17.37
N ASP A 79 -6.55 -17.38 16.54
CA ASP A 79 -5.16 -17.40 17.05
C ASP A 79 -4.27 -16.21 16.64
N VAL A 80 -4.71 -15.36 15.71
CA VAL A 80 -3.90 -14.22 15.23
C VAL A 80 -4.48 -12.90 15.73
N SER A 81 -3.70 -12.21 16.56
CA SER A 81 -4.06 -10.89 17.10
C SER A 81 -4.41 -9.90 15.98
N GLN A 82 -5.63 -9.38 16.01
CA GLN A 82 -6.18 -8.47 14.99
C GLN A 82 -5.31 -7.21 14.75
N TRP A 83 -4.44 -6.85 15.71
CA TRP A 83 -3.49 -5.76 15.61
C TRP A 83 -2.43 -5.94 14.52
N ILE A 84 -2.12 -7.19 14.12
CA ILE A 84 -1.11 -7.47 13.09
C ILE A 84 -1.48 -6.84 11.74
N TYR A 85 -2.77 -6.71 11.49
CA TYR A 85 -3.35 -6.11 10.29
C TYR A 85 -3.26 -4.58 10.25
N VAL A 86 -2.96 -3.95 11.39
CA VAL A 86 -2.70 -2.50 11.48
C VAL A 86 -1.25 -2.18 11.06
N LEU A 87 -0.34 -3.16 11.12
CA LEU A 87 1.08 -2.95 10.82
C LEU A 87 1.35 -2.43 9.39
N PRO A 88 0.71 -2.95 8.32
CA PRO A 88 0.88 -2.38 6.98
C PRO A 88 0.48 -0.90 6.91
N TYR A 89 -0.61 -0.49 7.57
CA TYR A 89 -1.04 0.92 7.61
C TYR A 89 -0.06 1.81 8.36
N LEU A 90 0.47 1.37 9.51
CA LEU A 90 1.51 2.10 10.25
C LEU A 90 2.77 2.27 9.40
N SER A 91 3.13 1.25 8.63
CA SER A 91 4.31 1.31 7.76
C SER A 91 4.13 2.24 6.56
N ILE A 92 2.90 2.39 6.05
CA ILE A 92 2.56 3.40 5.05
C ILE A 92 2.77 4.81 5.60
N ILE A 93 2.33 5.05 6.84
CA ILE A 93 2.55 6.35 7.52
C ILE A 93 4.06 6.60 7.66
N LEU A 94 4.84 5.59 8.03
CA LEU A 94 6.30 5.73 8.12
C LEU A 94 6.95 5.98 6.74
N ALA A 95 6.51 5.28 5.70
CA ALA A 95 6.93 5.50 4.32
C ALA A 95 6.64 6.94 3.86
N TYR A 96 5.51 7.51 4.27
CA TYR A 96 5.18 8.90 4.01
C TYR A 96 6.14 9.88 4.69
N PHE A 97 6.51 9.66 5.96
CA PHE A 97 7.52 10.49 6.62
C PHE A 97 8.90 10.40 5.94
N ILE A 98 9.28 9.20 5.49
CA ILE A 98 10.51 8.99 4.71
C ILE A 98 10.44 9.78 3.39
N PHE A 99 9.30 9.74 2.71
CA PHE A 99 9.05 10.51 1.50
C PHE A 99 9.16 12.02 1.75
N ILE A 100 8.46 12.58 2.75
CA ILE A 100 8.54 14.00 3.12
C ILE A 100 9.99 14.42 3.36
N LYS A 101 10.71 13.65 4.18
CA LYS A 101 12.12 13.95 4.51
C LYS A 101 12.99 13.97 3.26
N GLY A 102 12.79 13.04 2.33
CA GLY A 102 13.50 13.01 1.05
C GLY A 102 13.16 14.21 0.16
N THR A 103 11.88 14.53 0.04
CA THR A 103 11.37 15.64 -0.79
C THR A 103 11.84 17.00 -0.28
N LEU A 104 11.80 17.24 1.03
CA LEU A 104 12.27 18.50 1.60
C LEU A 104 13.76 18.73 1.35
N LYS A 105 14.57 17.66 1.42
CA LYS A 105 16.01 17.69 1.15
C LYS A 105 16.40 17.86 -0.33
N ASN A 106 15.47 17.66 -1.26
CA ASN A 106 15.78 17.79 -2.68
C ASN A 106 15.93 19.28 -3.06
N ASN A 107 17.16 19.76 -3.23
CA ASN A 107 17.44 21.16 -3.53
C ASN A 107 17.16 21.54 -4.99
N HIS A 108 16.97 20.57 -5.89
CA HIS A 108 16.71 20.80 -7.31
C HIS A 108 15.25 21.13 -7.62
N GLU A 109 14.36 21.02 -6.63
CA GLU A 109 12.93 21.27 -6.80
C GLU A 109 12.46 22.63 -6.28
N THR A 110 11.47 23.18 -6.98
CA THR A 110 10.75 24.37 -6.53
C THR A 110 9.96 24.09 -5.26
N LYS A 111 9.77 25.12 -4.42
CA LYS A 111 8.95 25.03 -3.21
C LYS A 111 7.53 24.53 -3.51
N ASN A 112 6.94 24.99 -4.61
CA ASN A 112 5.61 24.57 -5.04
C ASN A 112 5.58 23.08 -5.42
N GLY A 113 6.58 22.57 -6.15
CA GLY A 113 6.66 21.14 -6.50
C GLY A 113 6.71 20.24 -5.27
N LYS A 114 7.49 20.64 -4.25
CA LYS A 114 7.56 19.94 -2.96
C LYS A 114 6.20 19.91 -2.27
N ILE A 115 5.54 21.06 -2.11
CA ILE A 115 4.23 21.17 -1.46
C ILE A 115 3.19 20.32 -2.19
N VAL A 116 3.10 20.45 -3.52
CA VAL A 116 2.18 19.66 -4.34
C VAL A 116 2.43 18.17 -4.14
N SER A 117 3.68 17.72 -4.16
CA SER A 117 3.99 16.29 -4.01
C SER A 117 3.67 15.74 -2.61
N ILE A 118 3.88 16.54 -1.56
CA ILE A 118 3.56 16.19 -0.16
C ILE A 118 2.04 16.07 0.03
N ILE A 119 1.25 16.94 -0.60
CA ILE A 119 -0.23 16.89 -0.54
C ILE A 119 -0.78 15.80 -1.46
N LEU A 120 -0.20 15.61 -2.63
CA LEU A 120 -0.65 14.64 -3.62
C LEU A 120 -0.51 13.20 -3.09
N PHE A 121 0.58 12.91 -2.38
CA PHE A 121 0.84 11.57 -1.87
C PHE A 121 -0.30 11.01 -1.00
N PRO A 122 -0.76 11.68 0.09
CA PRO A 122 -1.86 11.19 0.92
C PRO A 122 -3.19 11.17 0.17
N ILE A 123 -3.44 12.12 -0.76
CA ILE A 123 -4.66 12.11 -1.58
C ILE A 123 -4.71 10.84 -2.44
N LEU A 124 -3.63 10.56 -3.17
CA LEU A 124 -3.54 9.35 -3.98
C LEU A 124 -3.63 8.09 -3.12
N LEU A 125 -3.03 8.11 -1.92
CA LEU A 125 -3.08 6.98 -1.01
C LEU A 125 -4.50 6.71 -0.51
N ILE A 126 -5.25 7.74 -0.09
CA ILE A 126 -6.66 7.59 0.30
C ILE A 126 -7.48 7.05 -0.87
N TRP A 127 -7.25 7.58 -2.07
CA TRP A 127 -7.99 7.18 -3.26
C TRP A 127 -7.76 5.72 -3.65
N PHE A 128 -6.51 5.25 -3.62
CA PHE A 128 -6.17 3.89 -4.05
C PHE A 128 -6.26 2.84 -2.95
N HIS A 129 -6.19 3.22 -1.68
CA HIS A 129 -6.12 2.27 -0.57
C HIS A 129 -7.35 2.29 0.34
N LEU A 130 -8.01 3.44 0.51
CA LEU A 130 -9.12 3.58 1.46
C LEU A 130 -10.50 3.48 0.78
N LEU A 131 -10.69 4.18 -0.34
CA LEU A 131 -11.98 4.18 -1.05
C LEU A 131 -12.44 2.79 -1.50
N PRO A 132 -11.58 1.93 -2.09
CA PRO A 132 -12.00 0.59 -2.49
C PRO A 132 -12.43 -0.29 -1.33
N TYR A 133 -11.94 -0.02 -0.11
CA TYR A 133 -12.33 -0.76 1.09
C TYR A 133 -13.72 -0.35 1.57
N ILE A 134 -14.02 0.96 1.54
CA ILE A 134 -15.34 1.50 1.89
C ILE A 134 -16.41 0.94 0.94
N ASP A 135 -16.15 0.95 -0.37
CA ASP A 135 -17.06 0.39 -1.37
C ASP A 135 -17.22 -1.14 -1.23
N PHE A 136 -16.18 -1.86 -0.77
CA PHE A 136 -16.27 -3.30 -0.53
C PHE A 136 -17.13 -3.66 0.68
N GLU A 137 -17.10 -2.82 1.72
CA GLU A 137 -17.86 -3.03 2.95
C GLU A 137 -19.35 -2.76 2.74
N ASP A 138 -19.68 -1.72 1.98
CA ASP A 138 -21.07 -1.38 1.62
C ASP A 138 -21.72 -2.47 0.75
N ASN A 139 -20.93 -3.12 -0.13
CA ASN A 139 -21.38 -4.22 -0.98
C ASN A 139 -21.46 -5.59 -0.27
N ARG A 140 -20.97 -5.72 0.97
CA ARG A 140 -21.16 -6.94 1.79
C ARG A 140 -22.48 -6.96 2.56
N ILE A 141 -23.25 -5.86 2.53
CA ILE A 141 -24.55 -5.77 3.19
C ILE A 141 -25.61 -6.63 2.46
N GLU A 142 -25.39 -7.03 1.20
CA GLU A 142 -26.18 -8.12 0.61
C GLU A 142 -25.65 -9.47 1.09
N ASP A 143 -26.27 -10.01 2.14
CA ASP A 143 -26.08 -11.40 2.56
C ASP A 143 -26.44 -12.32 1.36
N PRO A 144 -25.48 -13.06 0.78
CA PRO A 144 -25.78 -13.98 -0.31
C PRO A 144 -26.76 -15.09 0.10
N TYR A 145 -26.95 -15.33 1.40
CA TYR A 145 -27.93 -16.26 1.95
C TYR A 145 -29.32 -15.64 2.13
N GLU A 146 -29.48 -14.31 2.06
CA GLU A 146 -30.78 -13.65 2.15
C GLU A 146 -31.62 -13.87 0.88
N LYS A 147 -30.99 -13.95 -0.30
CA LYS A 147 -31.66 -14.38 -1.54
C LYS A 147 -32.14 -15.83 -1.51
N VAL A 148 -31.45 -16.70 -0.77
CA VAL A 148 -31.84 -18.10 -0.57
C VAL A 148 -32.94 -18.22 0.50
N ARG A 149 -32.87 -17.43 1.59
CA ARG A 149 -33.88 -17.40 2.65
C ARG A 149 -35.21 -16.80 2.23
N THR A 150 -35.22 -15.81 1.36
CA THR A 150 -36.44 -15.08 0.97
C THR A 150 -37.22 -15.73 -0.19
N GLY A 151 -36.71 -16.81 -0.78
CA GLY A 151 -37.42 -17.58 -1.81
C GLY A 151 -37.74 -16.80 -3.09
N LYS A 152 -37.18 -15.60 -3.27
CA LYS A 152 -37.37 -14.79 -4.49
C LYS A 152 -36.36 -15.20 -5.53
N ALA A 153 -36.63 -16.33 -6.19
CA ALA A 153 -36.09 -16.58 -7.52
C ALA A 153 -36.73 -15.57 -8.51
N ARG A 154 -35.90 -15.00 -9.39
CA ARG A 154 -36.34 -14.14 -10.50
C ARG A 154 -37.27 -14.89 -11.45
#